data_AF-A0A6C0IQB8-F1
#
_entry.id   AF-A0A6C0IQB8-F1
#
_cell.length_a   1.000
_cell.length_b   1.000
_cell.length_c   1.000
_cell.angle_alpha   90.00
_cell.angle_beta   90.00
_cell.angle_gamma   90.00
#
_symmetry.space_group_name_H-M   'P 1'
#
loop_
_entity.id
_entity.type
_entity.pdbx_description
1 polymer ?
#
loop_
_entity_poly.entity_id
_entity_poly.type
_entity_poly.pdbx_seq_one_letter_code
_entity_poly.pdbx_strand_id
1 'polypeptide(L)'
;MSITNKTELIENIRKWVTIDSQLKIVNEKTKAMRKMKSELSENICNYKSNTNMKTNKISISDGALSFYEKKEYSPLTYTYVEKCLGELIHDKKQVEYITQYMKDSREVTTSNEIRRTYDKIPQLEN
;
A
#
# COMPACT_ATOMS: atom_id res chain seq x y z
N MET A 1 -30.34 6.12 -1.25
CA MET A 1 -31.39 5.79 -0.26
C MET A 1 -30.99 6.44 1.05
N SER A 2 -31.88 7.24 1.64
CA SER A 2 -31.65 7.92 2.92
C SER A 2 -32.27 7.07 4.03
N ILE A 3 -31.55 6.85 5.13
CA ILE A 3 -32.03 6.04 6.26
C ILE A 3 -33.22 6.76 6.90
N THR A 4 -34.36 6.07 7.03
CA THR A 4 -35.62 6.67 7.49
C THR A 4 -36.01 6.29 8.91
N ASN A 5 -35.45 5.21 9.46
CA ASN A 5 -35.81 4.72 10.79
C ASN A 5 -34.66 3.97 11.49
N LYS A 6 -34.81 3.73 12.80
CA LYS A 6 -33.81 3.07 13.65
C LYS A 6 -33.53 1.62 13.23
N THR A 7 -34.52 0.89 12.74
CA THR A 7 -34.36 -0.52 12.33
C THR A 7 -33.45 -0.62 11.10
N GLU A 8 -33.69 0.22 10.09
CA GLU A 8 -32.87 0.32 8.89
C GLU A 8 -31.42 0.72 9.22
N LEU A 9 -31.22 1.64 10.16
CA LEU A 9 -29.90 2.01 10.65
C LEU A 9 -29.15 0.80 11.25
N ILE A 10 -29.80 0.04 12.14
CA ILE A 10 -29.21 -1.14 12.78
C ILE A 10 -28.84 -2.20 11.74
N GLU A 11 -29.69 -2.42 10.74
CA GLU A 11 -29.41 -3.36 9.65
C GLU A 11 -28.19 -2.93 8.83
N ASN A 12 -28.10 -1.65 8.46
CA ASN A 12 -26.96 -1.12 7.71
C ASN A 12 -25.66 -1.24 8.51
N ILE A 13 -25.68 -0.94 9.82
CA ILE A 13 -24.51 -1.11 10.70
C ILE A 13 -24.09 -2.59 10.76
N ARG A 14 -25.05 -3.52 10.91
CA ARG A 14 -24.75 -4.96 10.92
C ARG A 14 -24.13 -5.43 9.61
N LYS A 15 -24.69 -5.01 8.47
CA LYS A 15 -24.13 -5.31 7.14
C LYS A 15 -22.72 -4.74 6.99
N TRP A 16 -22.51 -3.49 7.40
CA TRP A 16 -21.20 -2.83 7.37
C TRP A 16 -20.16 -3.61 8.20
N VAL A 17 -20.50 -4.02 9.43
CA VAL A 17 -19.61 -4.83 10.29
C VAL A 17 -19.27 -6.19 9.68
N THR A 18 -20.24 -6.85 9.05
CA THR A 18 -20.02 -8.13 8.35
C THR A 18 -19.04 -7.96 7.20
N ILE A 19 -19.24 -6.94 6.36
CA ILE A 19 -18.37 -6.63 5.22
C ILE A 19 -16.96 -6.28 5.69
N ASP A 20 -16.82 -5.40 6.69
CA ASP A 20 -15.54 -5.05 7.30
C ASP A 20 -14.77 -6.29 7.80
N SER A 21 -15.47 -7.22 8.46
CA SER A 21 -14.87 -8.47 8.94
C SER A 21 -14.40 -9.38 7.80
N GLN A 22 -15.18 -9.48 6.71
CA GLN A 22 -14.80 -10.25 5.52
C GLN A 22 -13.60 -9.62 4.81
N LEU A 23 -13.58 -8.30 4.65
CA LEU A 23 -12.46 -7.56 4.07
C LEU A 23 -11.19 -7.79 4.86
N LYS A 24 -11.25 -7.80 6.20
CA LYS A 24 -10.09 -8.13 7.05
C LYS A 24 -9.53 -9.52 6.72
N ILE A 25 -10.38 -10.54 6.61
CA ILE A 25 -9.94 -11.91 6.28
C ILE A 25 -9.31 -11.96 4.89
N VAL A 26 -9.94 -11.34 3.89
CA VAL A 26 -9.43 -11.30 2.51
C VAL A 26 -8.09 -10.56 2.46
N ASN A 27 -7.94 -9.45 3.17
CA ASN A 27 -6.72 -8.67 3.23
C ASN A 27 -5.56 -9.45 3.85
N GLU A 28 -5.80 -10.19 4.94
CA GLU A 28 -4.77 -11.06 5.54
C GLU A 28 -4.34 -12.19 4.59
N LYS A 29 -5.29 -12.85 3.94
CA LYS A 29 -4.99 -13.87 2.91
C LYS A 29 -4.19 -13.27 1.75
N THR A 30 -4.59 -12.08 1.28
CA THR A 30 -3.92 -11.36 0.20
C THR A 30 -2.48 -10.99 0.59
N LYS A 31 -2.27 -10.54 1.83
CA LYS A 31 -0.95 -10.23 2.37
C LYS A 31 -0.04 -11.45 2.38
N ALA A 32 -0.54 -12.59 2.86
CA ALA A 32 0.20 -13.86 2.86
C ALA A 32 0.56 -14.31 1.43
N MET A 33 -0.41 -14.28 0.49
CA MET A 33 -0.17 -14.65 -0.91
C MET A 33 0.85 -13.73 -1.60
N ARG A 34 0.79 -12.41 -1.35
CA ARG A 34 1.78 -11.45 -1.88
C ARG A 34 3.18 -11.77 -1.38
N LYS A 35 3.33 -12.08 -0.08
CA LYS A 35 4.61 -12.47 0.52
C LYS A 35 5.19 -13.72 -0.15
N MET A 36 4.41 -14.81 -0.20
CA MET A 36 4.84 -16.06 -0.85
C MET A 36 5.21 -15.85 -2.32
N LYS A 37 4.42 -15.07 -3.07
CA LYS A 37 4.71 -14.75 -4.46
C LYS A 37 6.02 -13.98 -4.61
N SER A 38 6.30 -13.03 -3.72
CA SER A 38 7.53 -12.25 -3.73
C SER A 38 8.75 -13.14 -3.47
N GLU A 39 8.69 -13.99 -2.44
CA GLU A 39 9.76 -14.93 -2.10
C GLU A 39 10.05 -15.91 -3.25
N LEU A 40 9.01 -16.45 -3.89
CA LEU A 40 9.18 -17.30 -5.07
C LEU A 40 9.78 -16.52 -6.25
N SER A 41 9.33 -15.29 -6.48
CA SER A 41 9.83 -14.46 -7.59
C SER A 41 11.32 -14.16 -7.43
N GLU A 42 11.76 -13.83 -6.22
CA GLU A 42 13.16 -13.61 -5.88
C GLU A 42 14.00 -14.87 -6.11
N ASN A 43 13.54 -16.03 -5.60
CA ASN A 43 14.24 -17.31 -5.78
C ASN A 43 14.39 -17.69 -7.27
N ILE A 44 13.33 -17.52 -8.07
CA ILE A 44 13.35 -17.85 -9.50
C ILE A 44 14.28 -16.88 -10.25
N CYS A 45 14.23 -15.58 -9.95
CA CYS A 45 15.11 -14.60 -10.58
C CYS A 45 16.58 -14.84 -10.20
N ASN A 46 16.87 -15.14 -8.93
CA ASN A 46 18.21 -15.47 -8.45
C ASN A 46 18.77 -16.71 -9.14
N TYR A 47 17.97 -17.78 -9.25
CA TYR A 47 18.37 -18.98 -9.97
C TYR A 47 18.70 -18.69 -11.44
N LYS A 48 17.87 -17.90 -12.12
CA LYS A 48 18.10 -17.50 -13.51
C LYS A 48 19.40 -16.73 -13.68
N SER A 49 19.66 -15.76 -12.80
CA SER A 49 20.89 -14.96 -12.80
C SER A 49 22.13 -15.82 -12.55
N ASN A 50 22.05 -16.77 -11.59
CA ASN A 50 23.17 -17.64 -11.24
C ASN A 50 23.51 -18.68 -12.32
N THR A 51 22.52 -19.09 -13.12
CA THR A 51 22.70 -20.10 -14.17
C THR A 51 22.97 -19.51 -15.56
N ASN A 52 23.04 -18.19 -15.70
CA ASN A 52 23.19 -17.49 -16.99
C ASN A 52 22.18 -17.96 -18.05
N MET A 53 20.96 -18.31 -17.64
CA MET A 53 19.93 -18.81 -18.54
C MET A 53 19.55 -17.72 -19.55
N LYS A 54 19.88 -17.95 -20.82
CA LYS A 54 19.67 -16.98 -21.93
C LYS A 54 18.20 -16.74 -22.25
N THR A 55 17.32 -17.69 -21.90
CA THR A 55 15.91 -17.63 -22.23
C THR A 55 15.16 -16.71 -21.26
N ASN A 56 14.60 -15.63 -21.79
CA ASN A 56 13.84 -14.65 -21.00
C ASN A 56 12.34 -14.97 -20.91
N LYS A 57 11.88 -16.07 -21.51
CA LYS A 57 10.46 -16.44 -21.59
C LYS A 57 10.24 -17.92 -21.27
N ILE A 58 9.23 -18.23 -20.47
CA ILE A 58 8.79 -19.59 -20.13
C ILE A 58 7.31 -19.70 -20.46
N SER A 59 6.92 -20.66 -21.30
CA SER A 59 5.51 -20.93 -21.59
C SER A 59 4.87 -21.74 -20.46
N ILE A 60 3.63 -21.41 -20.12
CA ILE A 60 2.78 -22.09 -19.15
C ILE A 60 1.40 -22.37 -19.79
N SER A 61 0.56 -23.18 -19.15
CA SER A 61 -0.72 -23.63 -19.73
C SER A 61 -1.65 -22.47 -20.12
N ASP A 62 -1.61 -21.36 -19.40
CA ASP A 62 -2.46 -20.18 -19.58
C ASP A 62 -1.69 -18.96 -20.14
N GLY A 63 -0.47 -19.14 -20.65
CA GLY A 63 0.29 -18.05 -21.26
C GLY A 63 1.80 -18.21 -21.17
N ALA A 64 2.50 -17.14 -20.81
CA ALA A 64 3.95 -17.17 -20.65
C ALA A 64 4.44 -16.18 -19.59
N LEU A 65 5.48 -16.59 -18.87
CA LEU A 65 6.25 -15.76 -17.95
C LEU A 65 7.40 -15.12 -18.71
N SER A 66 7.59 -13.81 -18.55
CA SER A 66 8.75 -13.10 -19.09
C SER A 66 9.55 -12.49 -17.96
N PHE A 67 10.85 -12.67 -18.00
CA PHE A 67 11.80 -12.04 -17.09
C PHE A 67 12.20 -10.69 -17.66
N TYR A 68 12.07 -9.64 -16.85
CA TYR A 68 12.42 -8.27 -17.22
C TYR A 68 12.94 -7.52 -15.99
N GLU A 69 13.69 -6.45 -16.25
CA GLU A 69 14.11 -5.52 -15.20
C GLU A 69 12.98 -4.55 -14.90
N LYS A 70 12.46 -4.60 -13.67
CA LYS A 70 11.49 -3.63 -13.19
C LYS A 70 12.23 -2.40 -12.65
N LYS A 71 12.01 -1.24 -13.24
CA LYS A 71 12.41 0.05 -12.67
C LYS A 71 11.32 0.55 -11.73
N GLU A 72 11.65 0.74 -10.47
CA GLU A 72 10.74 1.28 -9.46
C GLU A 72 11.32 2.61 -8.95
N TYR A 73 10.56 3.69 -9.16
CA TYR A 73 10.94 5.02 -8.72
C TYR A 73 10.38 5.24 -7.31
N SER A 74 11.22 5.77 -6.42
CA SER A 74 10.75 6.17 -5.09
C SER A 74 9.68 7.26 -5.20
N PRO A 75 8.68 7.26 -4.30
CA PRO A 75 7.69 8.33 -4.27
C PRO A 75 8.36 9.69 -4.01
N LEU A 76 7.79 10.75 -4.60
CA LEU A 76 8.20 12.13 -4.33
C LEU A 76 7.66 12.55 -2.96
N THR A 77 8.34 12.13 -1.90
CA THR A 77 8.03 12.55 -0.53
C THR A 77 8.50 13.98 -0.31
N TYR A 78 7.89 14.68 0.65
CA TYR A 78 8.37 16.01 1.04
C TYR A 78 9.84 15.98 1.47
N THR A 79 10.29 14.92 2.15
CA THR A 79 11.71 14.72 2.51
C THR A 79 12.61 14.59 1.28
N TYR A 80 12.17 13.87 0.24
CA TYR A 80 12.93 13.76 -1.00
C TYR A 80 13.01 15.11 -1.72
N VAL A 81 11.88 15.82 -1.84
CA VAL A 81 11.83 17.15 -2.45
C VAL A 81 12.70 18.16 -1.68
N GLU A 82 12.60 18.19 -0.36
CA GLU A 82 13.40 19.05 0.51
C GLU A 82 14.90 18.78 0.35
N LYS A 83 15.30 17.50 0.29
CA LYS A 83 16.69 17.10 -0.01
C LYS A 83 17.15 17.67 -1.36
N CYS A 84 16.37 17.44 -2.43
CA CYS A 84 16.72 17.94 -3.75
C CYS A 84 16.80 19.47 -3.81
N LEU A 85 15.89 20.17 -3.12
CA LEU A 85 15.93 21.63 -3.03
C LEU A 85 17.17 22.10 -2.24
N GLY A 86 17.55 21.43 -1.17
CA GLY A 86 18.75 21.74 -0.38
C GLY A 86 20.06 21.49 -1.13
N GLU A 87 20.07 20.60 -2.13
CA GLU A 87 21.21 20.40 -3.03
C GLU A 87 21.35 21.54 -4.06
N LEU A 88 20.26 22.26 -4.36
CA LEU A 88 20.22 23.31 -5.37
C LEU A 88 20.22 24.73 -4.79
N ILE A 89 19.73 24.90 -3.55
CA ILE A 89 19.52 26.18 -2.88
C ILE A 89 20.30 26.17 -1.56
N HIS A 90 21.30 27.05 -1.44
CA HIS A 90 22.15 27.15 -0.25
C HIS A 90 21.43 27.68 0.98
N ASP A 91 20.42 28.54 0.79
CA ASP A 91 19.62 29.08 1.88
C ASP A 91 18.59 28.06 2.39
N LYS A 92 18.90 27.44 3.54
CA LYS A 92 18.03 26.47 4.19
C LYS A 92 16.66 27.04 4.55
N LYS A 93 16.56 28.34 4.88
CA LYS A 93 15.27 28.95 5.22
C LYS A 93 14.37 29.04 3.99
N GLN A 94 14.95 29.28 2.82
CA GLN A 94 14.21 29.30 1.56
C GLN A 94 13.70 27.90 1.19
N VAL A 95 14.51 26.86 1.40
CA VAL A 95 14.11 25.46 1.18
C VAL A 95 12.95 25.05 2.10
N GLU A 96 13.05 25.41 3.37
CA GLU A 96 12.00 25.16 4.36
C GLU A 96 10.70 25.90 3.99
N TYR A 97 10.80 27.17 3.59
CA TYR A 97 9.66 27.95 3.12
C TYR A 97 8.97 27.31 1.91
N ILE A 98 9.73 26.90 0.88
CA ILE A 98 9.16 26.25 -0.32
C ILE A 98 8.45 24.96 0.08
N THR A 99 9.09 24.13 0.89
CA THR A 99 8.54 22.85 1.35
C THR A 99 7.25 23.05 2.14
N GLN A 100 7.21 24.07 3.00
CA GLN A 100 6.03 24.41 3.78
C GLN A 100 4.90 24.95 2.89
N TYR A 101 5.21 25.86 1.96
CA TYR A 101 4.24 26.38 0.99
C TYR A 101 3.60 25.25 0.16
N MET A 102 4.37 24.23 -0.24
CA MET A 102 3.85 23.06 -0.94
C MET A 102 2.92 22.18 -0.08
N LYS A 103 3.11 22.15 1.24
CA LYS A 103 2.20 21.46 2.16
C LYS A 103 0.91 22.24 2.31
N ASP A 104 1.01 23.55 2.50
CA ASP A 104 -0.13 24.42 2.77
C ASP A 104 -1.02 24.63 1.53
N SER A 105 -0.41 24.62 0.33
CA SER A 105 -1.13 24.74 -0.94
C SER A 105 -1.84 23.46 -1.37
N ARG A 106 -1.64 22.35 -0.66
CA ARG A 106 -2.21 21.06 -1.06
C ARG A 106 -3.69 21.00 -0.65
N GLU A 107 -4.56 20.67 -1.61
CA GLU A 107 -5.98 20.51 -1.34
C GLU A 107 -6.23 19.39 -0.33
N VAL A 108 -6.97 19.71 0.73
CA VAL A 108 -7.38 18.76 1.76
C VAL A 108 -8.89 18.58 1.68
N THR A 109 -9.33 17.42 1.19
CA THR A 109 -10.75 17.03 1.23
C THR A 109 -11.03 16.28 2.52
N THR A 110 -12.08 16.69 3.24
CA THR A 110 -12.55 15.99 4.45
C THR A 110 -13.85 15.25 4.14
N SER A 111 -13.91 13.95 4.47
CA SER A 111 -15.10 13.12 4.38
C SER A 111 -15.44 12.51 5.74
N ASN A 112 -16.73 12.31 6.01
CA ASN A 112 -17.17 11.54 7.18
C ASN A 112 -17.05 10.04 6.87
N GLU A 113 -16.30 9.31 7.70
CA GLU A 113 -16.10 7.88 7.55
C GLU A 113 -16.44 7.11 8.84
N ILE A 114 -16.78 5.82 8.67
CA ILE A 114 -16.99 4.88 9.77
C ILE A 114 -15.69 4.10 9.98
N ARG A 115 -15.17 4.08 11.21
CA ARG A 115 -13.98 3.29 11.57
C ARG A 115 -14.33 2.31 12.68
N ARG A 116 -13.90 1.06 12.51
CA ARG A 116 -13.96 0.04 13.57
C ARG A 116 -12.64 0.03 14.36
N THR A 117 -12.74 0.08 15.68
CA THR A 117 -11.63 -0.18 16.60
C THR A 117 -11.80 -1.58 17.20
N TYR A 118 -10.69 -2.29 17.41
CA TYR A 118 -10.68 -3.57 18.11
C TYR A 118 -9.99 -3.34 19.46
N ASP A 119 -10.63 -3.76 20.54
CA ASP A 119 -9.99 -3.74 21.84
C ASP A 119 -8.81 -4.72 21.84
N LYS A 120 -7.69 -4.33 22.45
CA LYS A 120 -6.59 -5.26 22.67
C LYS A 120 -7.09 -6.34 23.63
N ILE A 121 -7.16 -7.58 23.16
CA ILE A 121 -7.28 -8.73 24.07
C ILE A 121 -5.98 -8.71 24.91
N PRO A 122 -6.05 -8.63 26.25
CA PRO A 122 -4.86 -8.81 27.09
C PRO A 122 -4.23 -10.14 26.69
N GLN A 123 -2.98 -10.11 26.25
CA GLN A 123 -2.23 -11.34 26.04
C GLN A 123 -2.18 -12.02 27.40
N LEU A 124 -2.89 -13.15 27.55
CA LEU A 124 -2.68 -14.04 28.69
C LEU A 124 -1.23 -14.51 28.57
N GLU A 125 -0.37 -13.97 29.41
CA GLU A 125 0.99 -14.48 29.64
C GLU A 125 0.87 -15.97 29.97
N ASN A 126 1.46 -16.82 29.12
CA ASN A 126 1.81 -18.20 29.42
C ASN A 126 3.22 -18.43 28.89
#